data_AF-A0A2W5Z9G1-F1
#
_entry.id   AF-A0A2W5Z9G1-F1
#
_cell.length_a   1.000
_cell.length_b   1.000
_cell.length_c   1.000
_cell.angle_alpha   90.00
_cell.angle_beta   90.00
_cell.angle_gamma   90.00
#
_symmetry.space_group_name_H-M   'P 1'
#
loop_
_entity.id
_entity.type
_entity.pdbx_description
1 polymer ?
#
loop_
_entity_poly.entity_id
_entity_poly.type
_entity_poly.pdbx_seq_one_letter_code
_entity_poly.pdbx_strand_id
1 'polypeptide(L)' 'MDDKLPGYSANKQAHVTRLRRVEGQVRGLQRLVESDTYCIDVLTQ' A
#
# COMPACT_ATOMS: atom_id res chain seq x y z
N MET A 1 12.70 -15.76 30.14
CA MET A 1 11.66 -15.37 29.16
C MET A 1 12.36 -15.06 27.87
N ASP A 2 12.49 -16.06 27.00
CA ASP A 2 12.98 -15.87 25.64
C ASP A 2 11.90 -15.17 24.83
N ASP A 3 12.02 -13.84 24.73
CA ASP A 3 11.22 -13.04 23.79
C ASP A 3 11.69 -13.36 22.37
N LYS A 4 11.11 -14.44 21.82
CA LYS A 4 11.33 -14.88 20.46
C LYS A 4 10.71 -13.85 19.52
N LEU A 5 11.44 -12.77 19.25
CA LEU A 5 11.10 -11.76 18.25
C LEU A 5 10.71 -12.51 16.97
N PRO A 6 9.45 -12.39 16.50
CA PRO A 6 9.01 -13.17 15.37
C PRO A 6 9.85 -12.81 14.14
N GLY A 7 10.25 -13.82 13.36
CA GLY A 7 11.30 -13.72 12.32
C GLY A 7 11.08 -12.67 11.22
N TYR A 8 9.92 -12.01 11.18
CA TYR A 8 9.63 -10.86 10.31
C TYR A 8 10.06 -9.51 10.90
N SER A 9 10.54 -9.46 12.15
CA SER A 9 10.88 -8.21 12.86
C SER A 9 12.00 -7.43 12.18
N ALA A 10 12.97 -8.11 11.57
CA ALA A 10 14.09 -7.48 10.85
C ALA A 10 13.62 -6.60 9.67
N ASN A 11 12.48 -6.93 9.06
CA ASN A 11 11.95 -6.21 7.89
C ASN A 11 10.61 -5.53 8.17
N LYS A 12 10.13 -5.53 9.41
CA LYS A 12 8.83 -4.93 9.79
C LYS A 12 8.72 -3.48 9.32
N GLN A 13 9.77 -2.68 9.50
CA GLN A 13 9.81 -1.29 9.06
C GLN A 13 9.68 -1.18 7.53
N ALA A 14 10.37 -2.04 6.78
CA ALA A 14 10.30 -2.06 5.31
C ALA A 14 8.91 -2.46 4.82
N HIS A 15 8.25 -3.43 5.47
CA HIS A 15 6.87 -3.80 5.17
C HIS A 15 5.91 -2.64 5.44
N VAL A 16 6.04 -1.96 6.57
CA VAL A 16 5.21 -0.77 6.89
C VAL A 16 5.40 0.33 5.85
N THR A 17 6.63 0.60 5.41
CA THR A 17 6.90 1.58 4.34
C THR A 17 6.23 1.19 3.02
N ARG A 18 6.26 -0.09 2.64
CA ARG A 18 5.57 -0.59 1.44
C ARG A 18 4.06 -0.42 1.55
N LEU A 19 3.48 -0.73 2.71
CA LEU A 19 2.04 -0.56 2.95
C LEU A 19 1.60 0.90 2.85
N ARG A 20 2.37 1.85 3.40
CA ARG A 20 2.10 3.29 3.26
C ARG A 20 2.08 3.76 1.80
N ARG A 21 2.96 3.19 0.96
CA ARG A 21 2.98 3.49 -0.47
C ARG A 21 1.73 2.96 -1.16
N VAL A 22 1.35 1.73 -0.88
CA VAL A 22 0.13 1.10 -1.42
C VAL A 22 -1.11 1.90 -1.02
N GLU A 23 -1.20 2.34 0.24
CA GLU A 23 -2.29 3.19 0.73
C GLU A 23 -2.40 4.50 -0.06
N GLY A 24 -1.26 5.12 -0.40
CA GLY A 24 -1.20 6.29 -1.27
C GLY A 24 -1.71 6.02 -2.69
N GLN A 25 -1.40 4.84 -3.25
CA GLN A 25 -1.88 4.43 -4.57
C GLN A 25 -3.40 4.22 -4.56
N VAL A 26 -3.95 3.57 -3.53
CA VAL A 26 -5.40 3.38 -3.39
C VAL A 26 -6.13 4.72 -3.30
N ARG A 27 -5.60 5.69 -2.54
CA ARG A 27 -6.14 7.08 -2.55
C ARG A 27 -6.04 7.74 -3.93
N GLY A 28 -5.01 7.42 -4.71
CA GLY A 28 -4.90 7.85 -6.11
C GLY A 28 -6.05 7.33 -6.96
N LEU A 29 -6.31 6.01 -6.88
CA LEU A 29 -7.42 5.37 -7.60
C LEU A 29 -8.78 5.98 -7.24
N GLN A 30 -9.02 6.26 -5.95
CA GLN A 30 -10.25 6.92 -5.50
C GLN A 30 -10.47 8.27 -6.21
N ARG A 31 -9.43 9.12 -6.29
CA ARG A 31 -9.51 10.41 -6.99
C ARG A 31 -9.75 10.28 -8.49
N LEU A 32 -9.19 9.26 -9.12
CA LEU A 32 -9.44 9.00 -10.55
C LEU A 32 -10.90 8.67 -10.79
N VAL A 33 -11.49 7.82 -9.93
CA VAL A 33 -12.92 7.47 -9.99
C VAL A 33 -13.79 8.70 -9.70
N GLU A 34 -13.47 9.49 -8.68
CA GLU A 34 -14.18 10.74 -8.35
C GLU A 34 -14.12 11.79 -9.48
N SER A 35 -13.09 11.72 -10.33
CA SER A 35 -12.91 12.61 -11.47
C SER A 35 -13.49 12.04 -12.78
N ASP A 36 -14.29 10.97 -12.70
CA ASP A 36 -14.85 10.26 -13.87
C ASP A 36 -13.79 9.86 -14.91
N THR A 37 -12.59 9.51 -14.46
CA THR A 37 -11.50 9.05 -15.34
C THR A 37 -11.93 7.77 -16.06
N TYR A 38 -11.54 7.64 -17.34
CA TYR A 38 -11.87 6.46 -18.13
C TYR A 38 -11.41 5.17 -17.46
N CYS A 39 -12.32 4.18 -17.43
CA CYS A 39 -12.17 2.98 -16.61
C CYS A 39 -10.89 2.21 -16.91
N ILE A 40 -10.42 2.21 -18.16
CA ILE A 40 -9.20 1.50 -18.57
C ILE A 40 -7.95 2.17 -17.99
N ASP A 41 -7.93 3.49 -17.92
CA ASP A 41 -6.80 4.23 -17.35
C ASP A 41 -6.69 3.95 -15.84
N VAL A 42 -7.83 3.80 -15.16
CA VAL A 42 -7.89 3.38 -13.74
C VAL A 42 -7.34 1.97 -13.53
N LEU A 43 -7.57 1.03 -14.46
CA LEU A 43 -7.08 -0.36 -14.35
C LEU A 43 -5.56 -0.49 -14.51
N THR A 44 -4.92 0.46 -15.17
CA THR A 44 -3.48 0.44 -15.43
C THR A 44 -2.61 1.08 -14.33
N GLN A 45 -3.24 1.64 -13.30
CA GLN A 45 -2.61 2.43 -12.24
C GLN A 45 -2.33 1.62 -10.96
#